data_AF-A0A4U7KKJ2-F1
#
_entry.id   AF-A0A4U7KKJ2-F1
#
_cell.length_a   1.000
_cell.length_b   1.000
_cell.length_c   1.000
_cell.angle_alpha   90.00
_cell.angle_beta   90.00
_cell.angle_gamma   90.00
#
_symmetry.space_group_name_H-M   'P 1'
#
loop_
_entity.id
_entity.type
_entity.pdbx_description
1 polymer ?
#
loop_
_entity_poly.entity_id
_entity_poly.type
_entity_poly.pdbx_seq_one_letter_code
_entity_poly.pdbx_strand_id
1 'polypeptide(L)'
;MRASATPLAVALATLLASLSTLTTLVSAEHVRFGHHNRHMLSHRDASTLTAKQKGSKLGYEEHTTPKVPSGARLTSISVGTGTHKLAVYWTRKPANGKAKQAFVMIHGRNRNGGDYWQTMNSVLKSAVKDKFASADANAIIVAPEFYSKKLNSGQYKKHELAWDDVNAWQAGEAAIHPKGAKESSFDALDVFFDEFSNTTKYPKLEELVFVGHGGGGQLINRYGIVAKDMSSKALSVRFIAGDPSSSAYFTEDRPTTNAAIASKATCPLYNTWRYGFTNFTGTLDGLKTPRQYFAQNVKRDVRYIVGYNDTAVSGDQYCMAILQGGVARRDRNLAWWKYINMLARTNEDVSGLPGNLTRETLPDWSDLSGGKLAHTLTVIEGATHNADQVFNSQQGRTVLFEKQQGKVQRGWRPKGYNVSGVASGVFTTTSGSASAARVTSSAGGVSQQQSNSQPTSGSTSSNKRSSTALVVATAMLAAVAAVV
;
A
#
# COMPACT_ATOMS: atom_id res chain seq x y z
N MET A 1 -75.24 3.14 48.48
CA MET A 1 -74.03 2.41 48.96
C MET A 1 -72.86 2.74 48.04
N ARG A 2 -71.66 2.18 48.27
CA ARG A 2 -70.39 2.57 47.63
C ARG A 2 -70.37 2.33 46.11
N ALA A 3 -69.57 3.13 45.42
CA ALA A 3 -69.18 2.90 44.03
C ALA A 3 -68.04 1.87 43.91
N SER A 4 -67.91 1.28 42.71
CA SER A 4 -66.69 0.65 42.15
C SER A 4 -66.78 0.72 40.62
N ALA A 5 -65.65 0.71 39.91
CA ALA A 5 -65.54 1.34 38.59
C ALA A 5 -65.08 0.45 37.42
N THR A 6 -65.54 0.84 36.23
CA THR A 6 -64.88 0.75 34.90
C THR A 6 -64.17 -0.55 34.45
N PRO A 7 -64.65 -1.19 33.37
CA PRO A 7 -63.84 -2.08 32.53
C PRO A 7 -63.19 -1.33 31.34
N LEU A 8 -62.51 -0.20 31.58
CA LEU A 8 -61.80 0.56 30.52
C LEU A 8 -60.28 0.33 30.50
N ALA A 9 -59.74 -0.48 31.41
CA ALA A 9 -58.30 -0.69 31.58
C ALA A 9 -57.70 -1.80 30.69
N VAL A 10 -58.52 -2.73 30.18
CA VAL A 10 -58.01 -3.96 29.52
C VAL A 10 -57.64 -3.71 28.05
N ALA A 11 -58.38 -2.85 27.34
CA ALA A 11 -58.15 -2.58 25.91
C ALA A 11 -56.91 -1.73 25.61
N LEU A 12 -56.37 -0.99 26.60
CA LEU A 12 -55.20 -0.13 26.41
C LEU A 12 -53.88 -0.87 26.68
N ALA A 13 -53.90 -1.92 27.49
CA ALA A 13 -52.71 -2.70 27.86
C ALA A 13 -52.12 -3.49 26.69
N THR A 14 -52.97 -4.03 25.79
CA THR A 14 -52.53 -4.80 24.62
C THR A 14 -51.95 -3.94 23.51
N LEU A 15 -52.39 -2.68 23.36
CA LEU A 15 -51.87 -1.78 22.33
C LEU A 15 -50.50 -1.16 22.69
N LEU A 16 -50.20 -1.03 23.99
CA LEU A 16 -48.88 -0.64 24.51
C LEU A 16 -47.86 -1.79 24.51
N ALA A 17 -48.32 -3.05 24.52
CA ALA A 17 -47.46 -4.23 24.38
C ALA A 17 -46.97 -4.48 22.93
N SER A 18 -47.64 -3.88 21.93
CA SER A 18 -47.34 -4.08 20.50
C SER A 18 -46.54 -2.94 19.83
N LEU A 19 -46.16 -1.89 20.58
CA LEU A 19 -45.52 -0.69 20.03
C LEU A 19 -44.10 -0.40 20.56
N SER A 20 -43.49 -1.38 21.25
CA SER A 20 -42.23 -1.22 22.01
C SER A 20 -41.03 -2.01 21.43
N THR A 21 -41.20 -2.72 20.32
CA THR A 21 -40.21 -3.70 19.80
C THR A 21 -39.73 -3.43 18.36
N LEU A 22 -39.98 -2.25 17.79
CA LEU A 22 -39.50 -1.90 16.44
C LEU A 22 -38.60 -0.65 16.35
N THR A 23 -37.89 -0.33 17.43
CA THR A 23 -36.73 0.59 17.41
C THR A 23 -35.42 -0.19 17.30
N THR A 24 -35.29 -1.02 16.25
CA THR A 24 -34.00 -1.61 15.85
C THR A 24 -33.09 -0.52 15.29
N LEU A 25 -32.52 0.30 16.18
CA LEU A 25 -31.29 1.02 15.91
C LEU A 25 -30.25 -0.01 15.48
N VAL A 26 -29.81 0.07 14.23
CA VAL A 26 -28.72 -0.75 13.70
C VAL A 26 -27.40 -0.19 14.25
N SER A 27 -27.20 -0.39 15.56
CA SER A 27 -25.88 -0.40 16.17
C SER A 27 -25.12 -1.52 15.49
N ALA A 28 -24.11 -1.18 14.69
CA ALA A 28 -23.26 -2.17 14.03
C ALA A 28 -22.68 -3.12 15.08
N GLU A 29 -23.04 -4.40 14.99
CA GLU A 29 -22.61 -5.41 15.95
C GLU A 29 -21.07 -5.49 15.93
N HIS A 30 -20.46 -5.04 17.02
CA HIS A 30 -19.00 -4.98 17.12
C HIS A 30 -18.45 -6.41 17.18
N VAL A 31 -17.80 -6.83 16.09
CA VAL A 31 -17.04 -8.09 16.03
C VAL A 31 -16.07 -8.11 17.22
N ARG A 32 -16.17 -9.14 18.07
CA ARG A 32 -15.33 -9.25 19.27
C ARG A 32 -13.88 -9.58 18.88
N PHE A 33 -13.04 -8.56 18.84
CA PHE A 33 -11.59 -8.68 18.73
C PHE A 33 -11.04 -9.51 19.92
N GLY A 34 -10.55 -10.72 19.64
CA GLY A 34 -10.31 -11.74 20.68
C GLY A 34 -9.17 -12.73 20.37
N HIS A 35 -7.94 -12.25 20.21
CA HIS A 35 -6.76 -13.11 20.15
C HIS A 35 -6.48 -13.78 21.52
N HIS A 36 -6.98 -15.00 21.72
CA HIS A 36 -6.76 -15.78 22.93
C HIS A 36 -5.31 -16.27 23.10
N ASN A 37 -4.54 -16.41 22.02
CA ASN A 37 -3.13 -16.84 22.09
C ASN A 37 -2.18 -15.65 22.33
N ARG A 38 -1.38 -15.74 23.40
CA ARG A 38 -0.31 -14.77 23.73
C ARG A 38 0.93 -14.99 22.86
N HIS A 39 0.93 -14.50 21.63
CA HIS A 39 2.15 -14.50 20.81
C HIS A 39 3.04 -13.29 21.13
N MET A 40 4.27 -13.56 21.60
CA MET A 40 5.37 -12.60 21.61
C MET A 40 5.84 -12.44 20.16
N LEU A 41 5.61 -11.28 19.54
CA LEU A 41 5.90 -11.03 18.11
C LEU A 41 7.39 -10.73 17.84
N SER A 42 8.28 -11.53 18.42
CA SER A 42 9.71 -11.50 18.08
C SER A 42 9.98 -12.42 16.86
N HIS A 43 10.87 -11.96 15.98
CA HIS A 43 11.40 -12.73 14.82
C HIS A 43 10.39 -13.19 13.75
N ARG A 44 9.19 -12.57 13.66
CA ARG A 44 8.24 -12.86 12.57
C ARG A 44 8.69 -12.29 11.21
N ASP A 45 8.95 -10.99 11.13
CA ASP A 45 9.39 -10.32 9.89
C ASP A 45 10.91 -10.36 9.72
N ALA A 46 11.37 -11.14 8.74
CA ALA A 46 12.76 -11.24 8.31
C ALA A 46 13.36 -9.92 7.81
N SER A 47 12.55 -8.97 7.29
CA SER A 47 13.05 -7.65 6.89
C SER A 47 13.46 -6.84 8.13
N THR A 48 12.56 -6.78 9.12
CA THR A 48 12.80 -6.20 10.45
C THR A 48 13.95 -6.89 11.19
N LEU A 49 14.04 -8.23 11.13
CA LEU A 49 15.14 -8.99 11.73
C LEU A 49 16.50 -8.67 11.08
N THR A 50 16.57 -8.75 9.74
CA THR A 50 17.78 -8.44 8.98
C THR A 50 18.20 -6.97 9.19
N ALA A 51 17.24 -6.05 9.26
CA ALA A 51 17.50 -4.64 9.50
C ALA A 51 18.13 -4.40 10.89
N LYS A 52 17.61 -5.07 11.93
CA LYS A 52 18.19 -4.99 13.28
C LYS A 52 19.59 -5.60 13.34
N GLN A 53 19.79 -6.78 12.76
CA GLN A 53 21.10 -7.44 12.69
C GLN A 53 22.16 -6.63 11.92
N LYS A 54 21.76 -5.93 10.85
CA LYS A 54 22.65 -5.10 10.01
C LYS A 54 22.65 -3.61 10.35
N GLY A 55 22.05 -3.19 11.48
CA GLY A 55 21.93 -1.78 11.88
C GLY A 55 21.27 -0.87 10.82
N SER A 56 20.45 -1.43 9.92
CA SER A 56 20.01 -0.77 8.69
C SER A 56 18.90 0.24 8.92
N LYS A 57 19.16 1.50 8.56
CA LYS A 57 18.21 2.61 8.66
C LYS A 57 17.16 2.56 7.53
N LEU A 58 16.19 1.65 7.64
CA LEU A 58 15.09 1.51 6.68
C LEU A 58 14.01 2.60 6.80
N GLY A 59 13.86 3.19 7.99
CA GLY A 59 13.04 4.37 8.23
C GLY A 59 13.85 5.64 7.96
N TYR A 60 13.21 6.59 7.26
CA TYR A 60 13.65 7.98 7.10
C TYR A 60 12.41 8.85 7.22
N GLU A 61 12.51 10.00 7.88
CA GLU A 61 11.37 10.90 8.09
C GLU A 61 11.85 12.32 8.43
N GLU A 62 11.07 13.34 8.04
CA GLU A 62 11.24 14.69 8.59
C GLU A 62 10.55 14.77 9.95
N HIS A 63 11.32 14.80 11.04
CA HIS A 63 10.83 14.87 12.44
C HIS A 63 10.02 16.14 12.82
N THR A 64 9.59 16.93 11.84
CA THR A 64 8.78 18.15 12.01
C THR A 64 7.35 17.85 12.46
N THR A 65 6.70 18.82 13.11
CA THR A 65 5.28 18.73 13.50
C THR A 65 4.39 18.29 12.33
N PRO A 66 3.52 17.26 12.49
CA PRO A 66 2.64 16.75 11.44
C PRO A 66 1.86 17.84 10.68
N LYS A 67 2.27 18.09 9.43
CA LYS A 67 1.71 19.13 8.56
C LYS A 67 0.34 18.67 8.05
N VAL A 68 -0.75 19.38 8.42
CA VAL A 68 -2.12 19.01 8.03
C VAL A 68 -2.51 19.67 6.69
N PRO A 69 -2.76 18.90 5.61
CA PRO A 69 -3.08 19.46 4.29
C PRO A 69 -4.36 20.30 4.25
N SER A 70 -4.44 21.20 3.26
CA SER A 70 -5.65 21.97 3.00
C SER A 70 -6.80 21.06 2.55
N GLY A 71 -7.88 21.06 3.34
CA GLY A 71 -9.01 20.15 3.18
C GLY A 71 -8.94 18.87 4.03
N ALA A 72 -7.84 18.58 4.72
CA ALA A 72 -7.72 17.49 5.70
C ALA A 72 -7.91 17.99 7.14
N ARG A 73 -8.20 17.09 8.09
CA ARG A 73 -7.96 17.24 9.53
C ARG A 73 -7.15 16.05 10.02
N LEU A 74 -6.20 16.25 10.93
CA LEU A 74 -5.59 15.14 11.66
C LEU A 74 -6.50 14.77 12.83
N THR A 75 -6.87 13.50 12.94
CA THR A 75 -7.78 12.95 13.94
C THR A 75 -7.35 11.52 14.31
N SER A 76 -8.16 10.79 15.08
CA SER A 76 -7.82 9.42 15.50
C SER A 76 -9.05 8.51 15.48
N ILE A 77 -8.93 7.32 14.90
CA ILE A 77 -9.95 6.25 14.91
C ILE A 77 -9.56 5.17 15.93
N SER A 78 -10.51 4.60 16.65
CA SER A 78 -10.24 3.50 17.60
C SER A 78 -9.79 2.22 16.87
N VAL A 79 -8.92 1.42 17.49
CA VAL A 79 -8.51 0.11 16.97
C VAL A 79 -8.74 -0.97 18.02
N GLY A 80 -9.45 -2.02 17.63
CA GLY A 80 -9.97 -3.05 18.54
C GLY A 80 -10.98 -2.50 19.55
N THR A 81 -11.18 -3.24 20.64
CA THR A 81 -12.07 -2.88 21.77
C THR A 81 -11.37 -2.07 22.86
N GLY A 82 -10.09 -1.76 22.69
CA GLY A 82 -9.27 -1.07 23.68
C GLY A 82 -9.40 0.46 23.65
N THR A 83 -8.53 1.14 24.41
CA THR A 83 -8.39 2.60 24.32
C THR A 83 -7.53 3.06 23.15
N HIS A 84 -6.92 2.12 22.41
CA HIS A 84 -5.90 2.37 21.40
C HIS A 84 -6.50 2.95 20.13
N LYS A 85 -5.74 3.83 19.45
CA LYS A 85 -6.19 4.57 18.28
C LYS A 85 -5.14 4.64 17.18
N LEU A 86 -5.56 4.63 15.93
CA LEU A 86 -4.73 4.98 14.79
C LEU A 86 -4.89 6.49 14.51
N ALA A 87 -3.80 7.20 14.29
CA ALA A 87 -3.85 8.58 13.82
C ALA A 87 -4.16 8.61 12.32
N VAL A 88 -5.03 9.52 11.88
CA VAL A 88 -5.57 9.55 10.51
C VAL A 88 -5.75 10.98 10.02
N TYR A 89 -5.21 11.32 8.85
CA TYR A 89 -5.63 12.49 8.09
C TYR A 89 -6.94 12.19 7.38
N TRP A 90 -7.99 12.95 7.64
CA TRP A 90 -9.35 12.71 7.15
C TRP A 90 -9.89 13.94 6.42
N THR A 91 -10.66 13.78 5.33
CA THR A 91 -11.42 14.88 4.70
C THR A 91 -12.14 15.74 5.75
N ARG A 92 -11.77 17.02 5.85
CA ARG A 92 -12.06 17.90 7.00
C ARG A 92 -13.54 18.01 7.33
N LYS A 93 -14.38 18.17 6.31
CA LYS A 93 -15.85 18.20 6.38
C LYS A 93 -16.42 17.18 5.37
N PRO A 94 -16.52 15.89 5.72
CA PRO A 94 -16.92 14.84 4.78
C PRO A 94 -18.44 14.82 4.61
N ALA A 95 -18.93 14.67 3.37
CA ALA A 95 -20.35 14.66 3.06
C ALA A 95 -20.92 13.23 3.15
N ASN A 96 -20.89 12.61 4.33
CA ASN A 96 -21.15 11.18 4.52
C ASN A 96 -22.45 10.66 3.84
N GLY A 97 -23.56 11.39 3.93
CA GLY A 97 -24.84 11.05 3.29
C GLY A 97 -24.91 11.25 1.77
N LYS A 98 -23.80 11.66 1.14
CA LYS A 98 -23.64 11.86 -0.32
C LYS A 98 -22.48 11.05 -0.90
N ALA A 99 -21.45 10.76 -0.11
CA ALA A 99 -20.26 10.03 -0.54
C ALA A 99 -20.58 8.63 -1.08
N LYS A 100 -20.08 8.34 -2.27
CA LYS A 100 -20.14 7.03 -2.95
C LYS A 100 -18.82 6.27 -2.85
N GLN A 101 -17.71 6.96 -2.67
CA GLN A 101 -16.37 6.38 -2.61
C GLN A 101 -15.62 6.78 -1.34
N ALA A 102 -14.89 5.84 -0.75
CA ALA A 102 -13.95 6.06 0.34
C ALA A 102 -12.56 5.54 -0.05
N PHE A 103 -11.52 6.37 0.08
CA PHE A 103 -10.14 6.03 -0.24
C PHE A 103 -9.27 6.01 1.02
N VAL A 104 -8.67 4.85 1.31
CA VAL A 104 -7.71 4.66 2.41
C VAL A 104 -6.30 4.65 1.81
N MET A 105 -5.65 5.82 1.79
CA MET A 105 -4.38 6.06 1.10
C MET A 105 -3.18 5.91 2.05
N ILE A 106 -2.37 4.87 1.84
CA ILE A 106 -1.24 4.50 2.69
C ILE A 106 0.07 5.11 2.17
N HIS A 107 0.78 5.80 3.06
CA HIS A 107 2.04 6.48 2.78
C HIS A 107 3.20 5.56 2.38
N GLY A 108 4.27 6.14 1.84
CA GLY A 108 5.52 5.43 1.54
C GLY A 108 6.28 5.00 2.79
N ARG A 109 7.54 4.56 2.61
CA ARG A 109 8.45 4.24 3.75
C ARG A 109 8.78 5.44 4.65
N ASN A 110 8.41 6.65 4.20
CA ASN A 110 8.77 7.93 4.78
C ASN A 110 7.77 8.47 5.82
N ARG A 111 6.68 7.74 6.11
CA ARG A 111 5.66 8.09 7.14
C ARG A 111 5.09 9.50 6.96
N ASN A 112 4.71 9.78 5.71
CA ASN A 112 4.18 11.07 5.27
C ASN A 112 2.72 10.94 4.78
N GLY A 113 1.83 10.50 5.67
CA GLY A 113 0.39 10.37 5.43
C GLY A 113 -0.28 11.68 5.02
N GLY A 114 0.21 12.83 5.48
CA GLY A 114 -0.23 14.15 5.03
C GLY A 114 -0.03 14.36 3.53
N ASP A 115 1.18 14.09 3.03
CA ASP A 115 1.51 14.23 1.60
C ASP A 115 0.69 13.24 0.76
N TYR A 116 0.54 12.01 1.23
CA TYR A 116 -0.24 10.98 0.52
C TYR A 116 -1.75 11.27 0.50
N TRP A 117 -2.30 11.86 1.56
CA TRP A 117 -3.65 12.42 1.54
C TRP A 117 -3.75 13.53 0.48
N GLN A 118 -2.75 14.41 0.40
CA GLN A 118 -2.71 15.51 -0.57
C GLN A 118 -2.56 15.02 -2.02
N THR A 119 -1.77 13.97 -2.28
CA THR A 119 -1.71 13.26 -3.56
C THR A 119 -3.10 12.78 -3.97
N MET A 120 -3.76 11.95 -3.14
CA MET A 120 -5.09 11.41 -3.47
C MET A 120 -6.15 12.50 -3.66
N ASN A 121 -6.11 13.56 -2.85
CA ASN A 121 -6.96 14.75 -2.97
C ASN A 121 -6.72 15.51 -4.29
N SER A 122 -5.49 15.56 -4.77
CA SER A 122 -5.13 16.22 -6.03
C SER A 122 -5.57 15.39 -7.24
N VAL A 123 -5.36 14.07 -7.22
CA VAL A 123 -5.85 13.15 -8.27
C VAL A 123 -7.37 13.17 -8.35
N LEU A 124 -8.08 13.09 -7.22
CA LEU A 124 -9.54 13.20 -7.17
C LEU A 124 -10.04 14.53 -7.76
N LYS A 125 -9.45 15.66 -7.34
CA LYS A 125 -9.84 16.98 -7.85
C LYS A 125 -9.63 17.12 -9.35
N SER A 126 -8.53 16.60 -9.91
CA SER A 126 -8.35 16.60 -11.36
C SER A 126 -9.36 15.68 -12.04
N ALA A 127 -9.55 14.46 -11.57
CA ALA A 127 -10.53 13.53 -12.15
C ALA A 127 -11.97 14.13 -12.17
N VAL A 128 -12.38 14.82 -11.10
CA VAL A 128 -13.67 15.53 -11.03
C VAL A 128 -13.71 16.75 -11.96
N LYS A 129 -12.66 17.58 -12.00
CA LYS A 129 -12.54 18.72 -12.93
C LYS A 129 -12.64 18.26 -14.40
N ASP A 130 -11.97 17.16 -14.71
CA ASP A 130 -11.87 16.58 -16.05
C ASP A 130 -13.08 15.67 -16.36
N LYS A 131 -14.13 15.71 -15.51
CA LYS A 131 -15.42 15.01 -15.64
C LYS A 131 -15.31 13.48 -15.79
N PHE A 132 -14.32 12.86 -15.14
CA PHE A 132 -14.15 11.41 -15.12
C PHE A 132 -15.38 10.76 -14.46
N ALA A 133 -16.20 10.05 -15.25
CA ALA A 133 -17.58 9.71 -14.87
C ALA A 133 -17.74 8.85 -13.60
N SER A 134 -16.69 8.13 -13.19
CA SER A 134 -16.70 7.29 -11.98
C SER A 134 -15.93 7.91 -10.79
N ALA A 135 -15.53 9.18 -10.85
CA ALA A 135 -14.90 9.88 -9.71
C ALA A 135 -15.96 10.69 -8.92
N ASP A 136 -16.23 10.31 -7.67
CA ASP A 136 -17.21 11.02 -6.82
C ASP A 136 -16.62 12.29 -6.20
N ALA A 137 -17.20 13.46 -6.54
CA ALA A 137 -16.84 14.75 -5.95
C ALA A 137 -17.07 14.86 -4.43
N ASN A 138 -17.82 13.93 -3.84
CA ASN A 138 -18.07 13.83 -2.40
C ASN A 138 -17.15 12.81 -1.70
N ALA A 139 -16.23 12.16 -2.43
CA ALA A 139 -15.47 11.03 -1.93
C ALA A 139 -14.65 11.36 -0.67
N ILE A 140 -14.64 10.43 0.26
CA ILE A 140 -13.94 10.59 1.54
C ILE A 140 -12.53 10.04 1.38
N ILE A 141 -11.54 10.87 1.64
CA ILE A 141 -10.13 10.46 1.62
C ILE A 141 -9.65 10.41 3.07
N VAL A 142 -9.07 9.27 3.43
CA VAL A 142 -8.37 9.06 4.68
C VAL A 142 -6.96 8.57 4.40
N ALA A 143 -5.99 9.04 5.17
CA ALA A 143 -4.63 8.52 5.16
C ALA A 143 -4.23 8.19 6.61
N PRO A 144 -4.16 6.91 7.00
CA PRO A 144 -3.62 6.53 8.30
C PRO A 144 -2.12 6.87 8.38
N GLU A 145 -1.69 7.33 9.54
CA GLU A 145 -0.28 7.60 9.82
C GLU A 145 0.29 6.48 10.69
N PHE A 146 1.08 5.60 10.08
CA PHE A 146 1.74 4.50 10.77
C PHE A 146 3.04 4.99 11.43
N TYR A 147 2.88 5.77 12.50
CA TYR A 147 3.98 6.35 13.27
C TYR A 147 5.07 5.34 13.65
N SER A 148 6.32 5.79 13.65
CA SER A 148 7.47 5.16 14.30
C SER A 148 7.54 5.59 15.76
N LYS A 149 7.75 4.64 16.66
CA LYS A 149 7.87 4.93 18.09
C LYS A 149 9.07 5.85 18.42
N LYS A 150 10.18 5.75 17.66
CA LYS A 150 11.36 6.59 17.86
C LYS A 150 11.35 7.86 17.03
N LEU A 151 11.00 7.77 15.75
CA LEU A 151 11.10 8.88 14.80
C LEU A 151 9.93 9.88 14.98
N ASN A 152 8.73 9.42 15.37
CA ASN A 152 7.60 10.29 15.72
C ASN A 152 7.44 10.50 17.24
N SER A 153 8.51 10.31 18.01
CA SER A 153 8.48 10.54 19.46
C SER A 153 8.01 11.97 19.77
N GLY A 154 6.96 12.11 20.59
CA GLY A 154 6.32 13.39 20.90
C GLY A 154 5.26 13.86 19.90
N GLN A 155 5.10 13.22 18.73
CA GLN A 155 4.05 13.55 17.76
C GLN A 155 2.76 12.72 17.96
N TYR A 156 2.90 11.45 18.36
CA TYR A 156 1.77 10.57 18.68
C TYR A 156 1.26 10.78 20.12
N LYS A 157 -0.04 10.65 20.33
CA LYS A 157 -0.67 10.79 21.66
C LYS A 157 -0.52 9.52 22.50
N LYS A 158 -0.74 9.64 23.82
CA LYS A 158 -0.66 8.54 24.83
C LYS A 158 -1.32 7.21 24.42
N HIS A 159 -2.41 7.26 23.66
CA HIS A 159 -3.17 6.08 23.22
C HIS A 159 -3.07 5.82 21.71
N GLU A 160 -2.24 6.55 20.97
CA GLU A 160 -2.06 6.34 19.54
C GLU A 160 -1.01 5.26 19.25
N LEU A 161 -1.29 4.41 18.26
CA LEU A 161 -0.43 3.30 17.86
C LEU A 161 0.84 3.84 17.18
N ALA A 162 2.00 3.29 17.57
CA ALA A 162 3.27 3.49 16.87
C ALA A 162 4.09 2.20 16.80
N TRP A 163 4.70 1.96 15.64
CA TRP A 163 5.41 0.74 15.26
C TRP A 163 6.93 0.88 15.40
N ASP A 164 7.63 -0.24 15.27
CA ASP A 164 9.09 -0.27 15.17
C ASP A 164 9.60 0.48 13.93
N ASP A 165 10.79 1.04 14.05
CA ASP A 165 11.30 2.12 13.18
C ASP A 165 11.72 1.60 11.81
N VAL A 166 12.17 0.34 11.75
CA VAL A 166 12.57 -0.42 10.55
C VAL A 166 11.39 -0.78 9.63
N ASN A 167 10.31 0.01 9.69
CA ASN A 167 9.08 -0.14 8.93
C ASN A 167 8.39 -1.51 9.11
N ALA A 168 8.30 -1.95 10.36
CA ALA A 168 7.58 -3.17 10.76
C ALA A 168 6.08 -3.12 10.39
N TRP A 169 5.47 -1.93 10.37
CA TRP A 169 4.10 -1.72 9.89
C TRP A 169 3.87 -2.18 8.44
N GLN A 170 4.89 -2.25 7.59
CA GLN A 170 4.75 -2.74 6.20
C GLN A 170 4.57 -4.26 6.11
N ALA A 171 4.91 -4.99 7.18
CA ALA A 171 4.74 -6.43 7.30
C ALA A 171 3.49 -6.83 8.09
N GLY A 172 2.63 -5.89 8.49
CA GLY A 172 1.51 -6.23 9.37
C GLY A 172 1.95 -6.58 10.79
N GLU A 173 3.11 -6.10 11.27
CA GLU A 173 3.52 -6.34 12.67
C GLU A 173 2.67 -5.50 13.65
N ALA A 174 2.68 -5.89 14.92
CA ALA A 174 2.04 -5.13 16.00
C ALA A 174 2.72 -3.78 16.24
N ALA A 175 1.92 -2.81 16.69
CA ALA A 175 2.43 -1.61 17.31
C ALA A 175 3.18 -1.92 18.62
N ILE A 176 4.17 -1.10 18.95
CA ILE A 176 4.98 -1.19 20.18
C ILE A 176 4.78 0.04 21.09
N HIS A 177 3.82 0.89 20.74
CA HIS A 177 3.23 1.95 21.56
C HIS A 177 1.69 1.89 21.43
N PRO A 178 0.92 2.08 22.52
CA PRO A 178 1.37 2.14 23.92
C PRO A 178 2.01 0.82 24.39
N LYS A 179 2.63 0.81 25.58
CA LYS A 179 3.32 -0.38 26.09
C LYS A 179 2.31 -1.52 26.31
N GLY A 180 2.49 -2.63 25.58
CA GLY A 180 1.56 -3.77 25.63
C GLY A 180 0.48 -3.76 24.55
N ALA A 181 0.51 -2.80 23.62
CA ALA A 181 -0.22 -2.90 22.35
C ALA A 181 0.10 -4.22 21.62
N LYS A 182 -0.88 -4.70 20.87
CA LYS A 182 -0.84 -5.94 20.06
C LYS A 182 -1.42 -5.75 18.66
N GLU A 183 -2.08 -4.62 18.46
CA GLU A 183 -2.80 -4.24 17.26
C GLU A 183 -1.84 -4.20 16.08
N SER A 184 -2.07 -5.08 15.12
CA SER A 184 -1.30 -5.14 13.88
C SER A 184 -1.66 -4.00 12.95
N SER A 185 -0.79 -3.66 12.00
CA SER A 185 -1.16 -2.73 10.93
C SER A 185 -2.18 -3.33 9.92
N PHE A 186 -2.54 -4.61 10.04
CA PHE A 186 -3.73 -5.16 9.37
C PHE A 186 -5.00 -4.89 10.18
N ASP A 187 -4.96 -5.04 11.51
CA ASP A 187 -6.07 -4.71 12.42
C ASP A 187 -6.41 -3.21 12.30
N ALA A 188 -5.37 -2.38 12.17
CA ALA A 188 -5.48 -0.94 11.91
C ALA A 188 -5.97 -0.59 10.49
N LEU A 189 -6.10 -1.56 9.57
CA LEU A 189 -6.79 -1.40 8.30
C LEU A 189 -8.23 -1.95 8.35
N ASP A 190 -8.45 -3.03 9.11
CA ASP A 190 -9.76 -3.65 9.32
C ASP A 190 -10.81 -2.64 9.84
N VAL A 191 -10.39 -1.71 10.71
CA VAL A 191 -11.27 -0.65 11.24
C VAL A 191 -11.86 0.28 10.17
N PHE A 192 -11.19 0.45 9.02
CA PHE A 192 -11.75 1.27 7.94
C PHE A 192 -12.90 0.54 7.23
N PHE A 193 -12.85 -0.79 7.14
CA PHE A 193 -14.01 -1.56 6.68
C PHE A 193 -15.15 -1.49 7.68
N ASP A 194 -14.89 -1.63 8.98
CA ASP A 194 -15.93 -1.58 10.02
C ASP A 194 -16.60 -0.19 10.11
N GLU A 195 -15.82 0.88 9.93
CA GLU A 195 -16.32 2.26 9.89
C GLU A 195 -17.11 2.56 8.61
N PHE A 196 -16.57 2.23 7.42
CA PHE A 196 -17.20 2.58 6.15
C PHE A 196 -18.34 1.64 5.72
N SER A 197 -18.41 0.42 6.25
CA SER A 197 -19.56 -0.49 6.04
C SER A 197 -20.81 -0.10 6.84
N ASN A 198 -20.72 0.86 7.76
CA ASN A 198 -21.85 1.38 8.53
C ASN A 198 -22.81 2.18 7.62
N THR A 199 -23.84 1.51 7.09
CA THR A 199 -24.81 2.09 6.16
C THR A 199 -25.68 3.20 6.78
N THR A 200 -25.90 3.21 8.10
CA THR A 200 -26.59 4.32 8.78
C THR A 200 -25.75 5.60 8.72
N LYS A 201 -24.43 5.48 8.82
CA LYS A 201 -23.47 6.60 8.76
C LYS A 201 -23.09 6.98 7.32
N TYR A 202 -23.07 6.00 6.41
CA TYR A 202 -22.63 6.12 5.02
C TYR A 202 -23.67 5.56 4.01
N PRO A 203 -24.91 6.08 3.99
CA PRO A 203 -26.05 5.46 3.29
C PRO A 203 -26.00 5.45 1.76
N LYS A 204 -24.91 5.93 1.15
CA LYS A 204 -24.70 5.94 -0.31
C LYS A 204 -23.34 5.42 -0.75
N LEU A 205 -22.56 4.85 0.19
CA LEU A 205 -21.21 4.39 -0.10
C LEU A 205 -21.25 3.05 -0.86
N GLU A 206 -20.68 3.05 -2.05
CA GLU A 206 -20.68 1.92 -2.99
C GLU A 206 -19.30 1.24 -3.06
N GLU A 207 -18.22 2.00 -2.83
CA GLU A 207 -16.83 1.53 -2.93
C GLU A 207 -15.94 1.99 -1.76
N LEU A 208 -15.19 1.05 -1.18
CA LEU A 208 -14.06 1.29 -0.29
C LEU A 208 -12.77 0.83 -0.99
N VAL A 209 -11.83 1.74 -1.17
CA VAL A 209 -10.61 1.53 -1.94
C VAL A 209 -9.39 1.73 -1.05
N PHE A 210 -8.72 0.64 -0.69
CA PHE A 210 -7.40 0.70 -0.06
C PHE A 210 -6.34 0.93 -1.12
N VAL A 211 -5.53 1.99 -0.99
CA VAL A 211 -4.52 2.40 -1.98
C VAL A 211 -3.19 2.59 -1.25
N GLY A 212 -2.08 2.12 -1.81
CA GLY A 212 -0.76 2.50 -1.29
C GLY A 212 0.32 2.42 -2.35
N HIS A 213 1.35 3.26 -2.24
CA HIS A 213 2.51 3.24 -3.13
C HIS A 213 3.82 3.01 -2.35
N GLY A 214 4.71 2.18 -2.90
CA GLY A 214 6.01 1.82 -2.32
C GLY A 214 5.90 1.13 -0.95
N GLY A 215 6.05 1.91 0.12
CA GLY A 215 5.82 1.43 1.49
C GLY A 215 4.39 0.97 1.71
N GLY A 216 3.42 1.81 1.31
CA GLY A 216 2.00 1.50 1.40
C GLY A 216 1.60 0.38 0.43
N GLY A 217 2.20 0.32 -0.76
CA GLY A 217 1.97 -0.76 -1.71
C GLY A 217 2.37 -2.12 -1.16
N GLN A 218 3.49 -2.18 -0.40
CA GLN A 218 3.92 -3.40 0.29
C GLN A 218 2.93 -3.86 1.36
N LEU A 219 2.31 -2.92 2.10
CA LEU A 219 1.27 -3.24 3.07
C LEU A 219 -0.01 -3.69 2.36
N ILE A 220 -0.51 -2.92 1.38
CA ILE A 220 -1.79 -3.20 0.72
C ILE A 220 -1.77 -4.49 -0.11
N ASN A 221 -0.64 -4.87 -0.73
CA ASN A 221 -0.53 -6.19 -1.37
C ASN A 221 -0.68 -7.32 -0.34
N ARG A 222 0.04 -7.24 0.78
CA ARG A 222 -0.04 -8.26 1.85
C ARG A 222 -1.40 -8.30 2.51
N TYR A 223 -1.99 -7.13 2.79
CA TYR A 223 -3.32 -7.02 3.37
C TYR A 223 -4.40 -7.56 2.43
N GLY A 224 -4.35 -7.23 1.13
CA GLY A 224 -5.25 -7.80 0.12
C GLY A 224 -5.21 -9.34 0.08
N ILE A 225 -4.10 -9.96 0.51
CA ILE A 225 -4.00 -11.40 0.72
C ILE A 225 -4.63 -11.81 2.07
N VAL A 226 -4.18 -11.27 3.21
CA VAL A 226 -4.47 -11.81 4.55
C VAL A 226 -5.64 -11.16 5.32
N ALA A 227 -6.23 -10.07 4.81
CA ALA A 227 -7.36 -9.37 5.42
C ALA A 227 -8.54 -10.31 5.72
N LYS A 228 -9.39 -9.92 6.68
CA LYS A 228 -10.65 -10.59 7.01
C LYS A 228 -11.63 -10.67 5.84
N ASP A 229 -12.70 -11.45 5.99
CA ASP A 229 -13.81 -11.34 5.02
C ASP A 229 -14.41 -9.92 5.04
N MET A 230 -14.67 -9.40 3.85
CA MET A 230 -15.20 -8.06 3.59
C MET A 230 -16.42 -8.10 2.65
N SER A 231 -17.04 -9.28 2.53
CA SER A 231 -18.23 -9.51 1.73
C SER A 231 -19.40 -8.67 2.24
N SER A 232 -19.83 -7.68 1.44
CA SER A 232 -20.98 -6.82 1.73
C SER A 232 -21.89 -6.71 0.52
N LYS A 233 -23.21 -6.62 0.76
CA LYS A 233 -24.21 -6.37 -0.29
C LYS A 233 -24.27 -4.90 -0.72
N ALA A 234 -23.72 -3.98 0.07
CA ALA A 234 -23.78 -2.54 -0.17
C ALA A 234 -22.42 -1.94 -0.59
N LEU A 235 -21.32 -2.51 -0.10
CA LEU A 235 -19.98 -1.94 -0.22
C LEU A 235 -19.03 -2.89 -0.95
N SER A 236 -18.54 -2.48 -2.13
CA SER A 236 -17.47 -3.17 -2.85
C SER A 236 -16.10 -2.77 -2.26
N VAL A 237 -15.18 -3.72 -2.10
CA VAL A 237 -13.82 -3.44 -1.58
C VAL A 237 -12.75 -3.74 -2.63
N ARG A 238 -11.82 -2.78 -2.79
CA ARG A 238 -10.70 -2.82 -3.74
C ARG A 238 -9.37 -2.59 -3.04
N PHE A 239 -8.33 -3.29 -3.48
CA PHE A 239 -6.95 -3.15 -2.99
C PHE A 239 -6.03 -2.72 -4.14
N ILE A 240 -5.34 -1.60 -4.01
CA ILE A 240 -4.47 -1.02 -5.06
C ILE A 240 -3.04 -0.94 -4.54
N ALA A 241 -2.15 -1.73 -5.13
CA ALA A 241 -0.74 -1.80 -4.78
C ALA A 241 0.13 -1.15 -5.86
N GLY A 242 0.61 0.07 -5.58
CA GLY A 242 1.57 0.81 -6.37
C GLY A 242 3.01 0.47 -6.00
N ASP A 243 3.81 0.01 -6.97
CA ASP A 243 5.26 -0.19 -6.86
C ASP A 243 5.81 -0.78 -5.53
N PRO A 244 5.21 -1.86 -4.96
CA PRO A 244 5.79 -2.52 -3.80
C PRO A 244 7.19 -3.08 -4.10
N SER A 245 8.16 -2.88 -3.22
CA SER A 245 9.49 -3.49 -3.36
C SER A 245 9.57 -4.97 -2.96
N SER A 246 8.52 -5.52 -2.34
CA SER A 246 8.41 -6.96 -2.11
C SER A 246 6.96 -7.39 -1.91
N SER A 247 6.66 -8.62 -2.31
CA SER A 247 5.38 -9.33 -2.14
C SER A 247 5.54 -10.53 -1.20
N ALA A 248 4.43 -11.11 -0.72
CA ALA A 248 4.44 -12.36 0.04
C ALA A 248 4.12 -13.54 -0.91
N TYR A 249 5.14 -14.31 -1.28
CA TYR A 249 4.99 -15.45 -2.18
C TYR A 249 4.33 -16.64 -1.46
N PHE A 250 3.25 -17.15 -2.05
CA PHE A 250 2.48 -18.29 -1.52
C PHE A 250 3.22 -19.64 -1.53
N THR A 251 4.29 -19.78 -2.32
CA THR A 251 5.13 -20.99 -2.45
C THR A 251 6.61 -20.63 -2.24
N GLU A 252 7.48 -21.64 -2.25
CA GLU A 252 8.93 -21.48 -2.12
C GLU A 252 9.64 -21.09 -3.45
N ASP A 253 8.87 -20.76 -4.48
CA ASP A 253 9.39 -20.47 -5.81
C ASP A 253 9.74 -18.99 -5.94
N ARG A 254 10.86 -18.69 -6.58
CA ARG A 254 11.37 -17.32 -6.72
C ARG A 254 11.85 -17.07 -8.15
N PRO A 255 11.38 -16.00 -8.84
CA PRO A 255 11.71 -15.69 -10.23
C PRO A 255 13.12 -15.08 -10.40
N THR A 256 14.12 -15.77 -9.87
CA THR A 256 15.52 -15.34 -9.84
C THR A 256 16.26 -15.76 -11.11
N THR A 257 16.47 -14.82 -12.04
CA THR A 257 17.15 -15.06 -13.32
C THR A 257 18.68 -15.10 -13.23
N ASN A 258 19.29 -14.59 -12.14
CA ASN A 258 20.74 -14.57 -11.98
C ASN A 258 21.16 -14.87 -10.52
N ALA A 259 21.71 -16.07 -10.32
CA ALA A 259 22.15 -16.56 -9.01
C ALA A 259 23.30 -15.76 -8.37
N ALA A 260 24.09 -15.03 -9.17
CA ALA A 260 25.18 -14.19 -8.67
C ALA A 260 24.70 -12.88 -8.03
N ILE A 261 23.44 -12.46 -8.27
CA ILE A 261 22.83 -11.30 -7.62
C ILE A 261 22.16 -11.72 -6.29
N ALA A 262 21.46 -12.86 -6.30
CA ALA A 262 20.97 -13.54 -5.10
C ALA A 262 20.70 -15.02 -5.40
N SER A 263 20.83 -15.89 -4.39
CA SER A 263 20.44 -17.31 -4.50
C SER A 263 19.61 -17.74 -3.28
N LYS A 264 18.81 -18.80 -3.40
CA LYS A 264 18.09 -19.37 -2.24
C LYS A 264 19.07 -19.92 -1.20
N ALA A 265 20.16 -20.55 -1.63
CA ALA A 265 21.20 -21.12 -0.76
C ALA A 265 21.90 -20.07 0.12
N THR A 266 22.16 -18.87 -0.42
CA THR A 266 22.78 -17.75 0.31
C THR A 266 21.76 -16.81 0.99
N CYS A 267 20.48 -17.19 1.02
CA CYS A 267 19.40 -16.34 1.52
C CYS A 267 18.32 -17.13 2.29
N PRO A 268 18.66 -17.76 3.43
CA PRO A 268 17.76 -18.72 4.10
C PRO A 268 16.40 -18.14 4.53
N LEU A 269 16.30 -16.84 4.81
CA LEU A 269 15.04 -16.19 5.19
C LEU A 269 14.14 -15.80 4.00
N TYR A 270 14.42 -16.26 2.77
CA TYR A 270 13.69 -15.88 1.56
C TYR A 270 12.18 -16.24 1.58
N ASN A 271 11.80 -17.26 2.36
CA ASN A 271 10.40 -17.69 2.55
C ASN A 271 9.82 -17.32 3.91
N THR A 272 10.63 -16.78 4.82
CA THR A 272 10.12 -16.16 6.04
C THR A 272 9.24 -14.97 5.68
N TRP A 273 8.18 -14.74 6.44
CA TRP A 273 7.45 -13.48 6.43
C TRP A 273 8.44 -12.31 6.57
N ARG A 274 8.33 -11.16 5.90
CA ARG A 274 7.31 -10.68 4.97
C ARG A 274 7.37 -11.22 3.53
N TYR A 275 8.27 -12.15 3.20
CA TYR A 275 8.62 -12.53 1.81
C TYR A 275 7.95 -13.82 1.32
N GLY A 276 7.71 -14.76 2.23
CA GLY A 276 6.81 -15.90 2.07
C GLY A 276 6.00 -16.08 3.34
N PHE A 277 5.53 -17.31 3.62
CA PHE A 277 4.66 -17.60 4.77
C PHE A 277 5.33 -18.34 5.94
N THR A 278 6.62 -18.69 5.86
CA THR A 278 7.33 -19.28 7.01
C THR A 278 7.33 -18.29 8.19
N ASN A 279 7.03 -18.79 9.39
CA ASN A 279 6.77 -18.03 10.62
C ASN A 279 5.54 -17.09 10.59
N PHE A 280 4.73 -17.02 9.54
CA PHE A 280 3.54 -16.16 9.56
C PHE A 280 2.52 -16.64 10.61
N THR A 281 2.06 -15.71 11.47
CA THR A 281 1.24 -16.03 12.66
C THR A 281 -0.26 -15.85 12.44
N GLY A 282 -0.70 -15.52 11.22
CA GLY A 282 -2.09 -15.23 10.91
C GLY A 282 -2.52 -13.80 11.21
N THR A 283 -3.84 -13.59 11.13
CA THR A 283 -4.56 -12.33 11.45
C THR A 283 -5.66 -12.61 12.48
N LEU A 284 -6.50 -11.64 12.81
CA LEU A 284 -7.67 -11.81 13.70
C LEU A 284 -8.59 -12.96 13.25
N ASP A 285 -8.70 -13.18 11.95
CA ASP A 285 -9.34 -14.32 11.26
C ASP A 285 -8.66 -15.69 11.46
N GLY A 286 -7.60 -15.74 12.27
CA GLY A 286 -6.74 -16.90 12.47
C GLY A 286 -5.61 -17.03 11.43
N LEU A 287 -4.89 -18.15 11.51
CA LEU A 287 -3.86 -18.55 10.57
C LEU A 287 -4.47 -19.49 9.52
N LYS A 288 -4.39 -19.10 8.24
CA LYS A 288 -4.78 -19.91 7.08
C LYS A 288 -3.50 -20.41 6.39
N THR A 289 -3.57 -21.52 5.66
CA THR A 289 -2.44 -21.98 4.81
C THR A 289 -2.22 -21.01 3.63
N PRO A 290 -1.04 -20.99 2.98
CA PRO A 290 -0.81 -20.15 1.80
C PRO A 290 -1.80 -20.45 0.66
N ARG A 291 -2.17 -21.73 0.48
CA ARG A 291 -3.18 -22.17 -0.50
C ARG A 291 -4.59 -21.63 -0.18
N GLN A 292 -4.97 -21.57 1.10
CA GLN A 292 -6.23 -20.93 1.52
C GLN A 292 -6.20 -19.41 1.39
N TYR A 293 -5.08 -18.75 1.74
CA TYR A 293 -4.92 -17.31 1.50
C TYR A 293 -4.95 -16.96 0.00
N PHE A 294 -4.43 -17.82 -0.88
CA PHE A 294 -4.58 -17.70 -2.33
C PHE A 294 -6.05 -17.83 -2.76
N ALA A 295 -6.75 -18.89 -2.34
CA ALA A 295 -8.17 -19.11 -2.67
C ALA A 295 -9.09 -17.95 -2.21
N GLN A 296 -8.71 -17.25 -1.14
CA GLN A 296 -9.33 -16.01 -0.67
C GLN A 296 -8.95 -14.80 -1.55
N ASN A 297 -7.65 -14.66 -1.88
CA ASN A 297 -7.12 -13.51 -2.60
C ASN A 297 -7.51 -13.45 -4.10
N VAL A 298 -7.60 -14.59 -4.79
CA VAL A 298 -7.93 -14.64 -6.24
C VAL A 298 -9.32 -14.08 -6.59
N LYS A 299 -10.20 -13.93 -5.60
CA LYS A 299 -11.58 -13.45 -5.73
C LYS A 299 -11.77 -11.96 -5.38
N ARG A 300 -10.74 -11.28 -4.88
CA ARG A 300 -10.78 -9.86 -4.47
C ARG A 300 -10.34 -8.94 -5.62
N ASP A 301 -10.92 -7.74 -5.74
CA ASP A 301 -10.48 -6.71 -6.71
C ASP A 301 -9.10 -6.15 -6.30
N VAL A 302 -8.03 -6.80 -6.75
CA VAL A 302 -6.64 -6.40 -6.47
C VAL A 302 -5.99 -5.84 -7.73
N ARG A 303 -5.56 -4.57 -7.67
CA ARG A 303 -5.00 -3.85 -8.82
C ARG A 303 -3.55 -3.47 -8.56
N TYR A 304 -2.66 -4.04 -9.36
CA TYR A 304 -1.25 -3.70 -9.38
C TYR A 304 -1.03 -2.56 -10.35
N ILE A 305 -0.33 -1.51 -9.90
CA ILE A 305 0.06 -0.38 -10.73
C ILE A 305 1.56 -0.15 -10.58
N VAL A 306 2.26 0.00 -11.71
CA VAL A 306 3.72 -0.08 -11.76
C VAL A 306 4.30 1.03 -12.64
N GLY A 307 5.28 1.78 -12.13
CA GLY A 307 6.07 2.71 -12.94
C GLY A 307 7.05 1.95 -13.84
N TYR A 308 6.96 2.11 -15.17
CA TYR A 308 7.85 1.43 -16.12
C TYR A 308 9.33 1.87 -16.00
N ASN A 309 9.56 3.04 -15.39
CA ASN A 309 10.88 3.56 -15.07
C ASN A 309 11.24 3.40 -13.57
N ASP A 310 10.51 2.59 -12.79
CA ASP A 310 10.91 2.21 -11.42
C ASP A 310 11.98 1.09 -11.42
N THR A 311 13.15 1.47 -11.93
CA THR A 311 14.34 0.62 -12.08
C THR A 311 15.45 0.94 -11.08
N ALA A 312 15.33 2.03 -10.33
CA ALA A 312 16.37 2.53 -9.44
C ALA A 312 16.63 1.61 -8.22
N VAL A 313 17.91 1.40 -7.89
CA VAL A 313 18.40 0.57 -6.77
C VAL A 313 17.95 1.16 -5.42
N SER A 314 16.72 0.84 -5.01
CA SER A 314 16.04 1.49 -3.90
C SER A 314 14.87 0.67 -3.35
N GLY A 315 14.30 1.09 -2.21
CA GLY A 315 13.27 0.34 -1.49
C GLY A 315 13.87 -0.80 -0.66
N ASP A 316 13.15 -1.91 -0.54
CA ASP A 316 13.71 -3.15 -0.02
C ASP A 316 14.76 -3.72 -1.00
N GLN A 317 15.96 -4.02 -0.49
CA GLN A 317 17.12 -4.50 -1.25
C GLN A 317 17.87 -5.62 -0.51
N TYR A 318 17.21 -6.33 0.42
CA TYR A 318 17.75 -7.58 0.94
C TYR A 318 17.59 -8.70 -0.09
N CYS A 319 18.41 -9.76 0.01
CA CYS A 319 18.39 -10.89 -0.93
C CYS A 319 16.97 -11.50 -1.07
N MET A 320 16.20 -11.55 0.03
CA MET A 320 14.82 -12.07 0.08
C MET A 320 13.88 -11.31 -0.87
N ALA A 321 14.12 -10.01 -1.06
CA ALA A 321 13.38 -9.16 -1.99
C ALA A 321 13.95 -9.25 -3.42
N ILE A 322 15.28 -9.26 -3.57
CA ILE A 322 15.96 -9.36 -4.87
C ILE A 322 15.63 -10.68 -5.59
N LEU A 323 15.47 -11.78 -4.85
CA LEU A 323 15.02 -13.07 -5.39
C LEU A 323 13.64 -13.00 -6.09
N GLN A 324 12.83 -11.96 -5.80
CA GLN A 324 11.48 -11.80 -6.35
C GLN A 324 11.43 -11.19 -7.76
N GLY A 325 12.58 -11.04 -8.45
CA GLY A 325 12.65 -10.54 -9.84
C GLY A 325 13.81 -9.58 -10.15
N GLY A 326 14.80 -9.46 -9.27
CA GLY A 326 15.97 -8.59 -9.44
C GLY A 326 15.92 -7.31 -8.61
N VAL A 327 16.78 -6.35 -8.98
CA VAL A 327 17.05 -5.13 -8.20
C VAL A 327 15.99 -4.05 -8.41
N ALA A 328 15.43 -3.91 -9.61
CA ALA A 328 14.35 -2.99 -9.93
C ALA A 328 13.05 -3.34 -9.18
N ARG A 329 12.20 -2.36 -8.82
CA ARG A 329 10.86 -2.68 -8.30
C ARG A 329 9.93 -3.11 -9.42
N ARG A 330 10.03 -2.47 -10.59
CA ARG A 330 9.26 -2.84 -11.79
C ARG A 330 9.36 -4.34 -12.07
N ASP A 331 10.58 -4.86 -12.18
CA ASP A 331 10.79 -6.25 -12.60
C ASP A 331 10.26 -7.25 -11.55
N ARG A 332 10.38 -6.91 -10.25
CA ARG A 332 9.74 -7.67 -9.15
C ARG A 332 8.21 -7.67 -9.21
N ASN A 333 7.60 -6.57 -9.65
CA ASN A 333 6.14 -6.47 -9.80
C ASN A 333 5.63 -7.22 -11.04
N LEU A 334 6.35 -7.13 -12.17
CA LEU A 334 6.03 -7.89 -13.37
C LEU A 334 6.22 -9.39 -13.16
N ALA A 335 7.25 -9.79 -12.43
CA ALA A 335 7.48 -11.19 -12.04
C ALA A 335 6.45 -11.70 -11.02
N TRP A 336 5.97 -10.86 -10.11
CA TRP A 336 4.83 -11.16 -9.23
C TRP A 336 3.54 -11.40 -10.04
N TRP A 337 3.24 -10.57 -11.05
CA TRP A 337 2.10 -10.77 -11.95
C TRP A 337 2.22 -12.08 -12.74
N LYS A 338 3.41 -12.39 -13.27
CA LYS A 338 3.72 -13.67 -13.92
C LYS A 338 3.42 -14.86 -13.01
N TYR A 339 3.94 -14.81 -11.78
CA TYR A 339 3.79 -15.84 -10.77
C TYR A 339 2.32 -16.14 -10.41
N ILE A 340 1.51 -15.13 -10.06
CA ILE A 340 0.11 -15.37 -9.64
C ILE A 340 -0.77 -15.89 -10.79
N ASN A 341 -0.54 -15.44 -12.03
CA ASN A 341 -1.24 -15.96 -13.20
C ASN A 341 -0.82 -17.40 -13.54
N MET A 342 0.45 -17.76 -13.36
CA MET A 342 0.93 -19.13 -13.51
C MET A 342 0.40 -20.09 -12.44
N LEU A 343 0.21 -19.65 -11.18
CA LEU A 343 -0.47 -20.46 -10.15
C LEU A 343 -1.95 -20.68 -10.49
N ALA A 344 -2.67 -19.61 -10.83
CA ALA A 344 -4.10 -19.67 -11.14
C ALA A 344 -4.41 -20.31 -12.51
N ARG A 345 -3.39 -20.67 -13.30
CA ARG A 345 -3.48 -21.13 -14.70
C ARG A 345 -4.37 -20.24 -15.57
N THR A 346 -4.27 -18.92 -15.41
CA THR A 346 -5.01 -18.00 -16.29
C THR A 346 -4.41 -18.05 -17.70
N ASN A 347 -5.21 -17.63 -18.68
CA ASN A 347 -4.75 -17.52 -20.06
C ASN A 347 -3.83 -16.30 -20.32
N GLU A 348 -3.71 -15.35 -19.36
CA GLU A 348 -3.00 -14.08 -19.52
C GLU A 348 -1.56 -14.30 -20.00
N ASP A 349 -1.17 -13.60 -21.06
CA ASP A 349 0.17 -13.74 -21.62
C ASP A 349 1.23 -13.11 -20.70
N VAL A 350 1.95 -13.98 -20.00
CA VAL A 350 3.05 -13.63 -19.09
C VAL A 350 4.41 -14.08 -19.63
N SER A 351 4.50 -14.44 -20.91
CA SER A 351 5.71 -14.97 -21.55
C SER A 351 6.85 -13.93 -21.54
N GLY A 352 6.58 -12.73 -22.07
CA GLY A 352 7.51 -11.60 -22.13
C GLY A 352 7.74 -10.85 -20.80
N LEU A 353 7.31 -11.39 -19.67
CA LEU A 353 7.54 -10.80 -18.35
C LEU A 353 8.78 -11.40 -17.66
N PRO A 354 9.54 -10.60 -16.89
CA PRO A 354 10.76 -11.06 -16.21
C PRO A 354 10.51 -12.19 -15.21
N GLY A 355 11.57 -12.93 -14.91
CA GLY A 355 11.51 -14.13 -14.09
C GLY A 355 11.58 -15.43 -14.89
N ASN A 356 12.30 -16.40 -14.36
CA ASN A 356 12.52 -17.74 -14.93
C ASN A 356 11.49 -18.80 -14.49
N LEU A 357 10.43 -18.42 -13.77
CA LEU A 357 9.36 -19.34 -13.41
C LEU A 357 8.57 -19.75 -14.67
N THR A 358 8.19 -21.03 -14.72
CA THR A 358 7.36 -21.64 -15.77
C THR A 358 6.14 -22.33 -15.14
N ARG A 359 5.15 -22.73 -15.94
CA ARG A 359 3.96 -23.42 -15.42
C ARG A 359 4.30 -24.81 -14.85
N GLU A 360 5.33 -25.44 -15.37
CA GLU A 360 5.82 -26.78 -14.99
C GLU A 360 6.58 -26.72 -13.66
N THR A 361 7.29 -25.62 -13.39
CA THR A 361 7.93 -25.38 -12.08
C THR A 361 6.96 -24.98 -10.96
N LEU A 362 5.72 -24.61 -11.29
CA LEU A 362 4.75 -24.06 -10.33
C LEU A 362 3.53 -24.99 -10.15
N PRO A 363 3.08 -25.21 -8.90
CA PRO A 363 1.94 -26.09 -8.65
C PRO A 363 0.65 -25.55 -9.29
N ASP A 364 -0.22 -26.47 -9.70
CA ASP A 364 -1.49 -26.13 -10.35
C ASP A 364 -2.55 -25.78 -9.31
N TRP A 365 -2.93 -24.49 -9.25
CA TRP A 365 -3.93 -23.97 -8.33
C TRP A 365 -5.18 -23.47 -9.10
N SER A 366 -5.43 -24.05 -10.28
CA SER A 366 -6.62 -23.76 -11.11
C SER A 366 -7.93 -24.16 -10.46
N ASP A 367 -7.93 -25.18 -9.59
CA ASP A 367 -9.11 -25.64 -8.83
C ASP A 367 -9.65 -24.59 -7.87
N LEU A 368 -8.78 -23.71 -7.35
CA LEU A 368 -9.14 -22.64 -6.41
C LEU A 368 -9.64 -21.38 -7.12
N SER A 369 -9.25 -21.21 -8.39
CA SER A 369 -9.33 -19.96 -9.15
C SER A 369 -10.25 -20.04 -10.37
N GLY A 370 -10.59 -21.25 -10.84
CA GLY A 370 -11.37 -21.48 -12.06
C GLY A 370 -10.67 -20.97 -13.34
N GLY A 371 -9.34 -20.97 -13.36
CA GLY A 371 -8.53 -20.41 -14.45
C GLY A 371 -8.55 -18.87 -14.51
N LYS A 372 -8.93 -18.19 -13.43
CA LYS A 372 -9.21 -16.74 -13.41
C LYS A 372 -8.59 -16.06 -12.19
N LEU A 373 -8.29 -14.76 -12.34
CA LEU A 373 -7.98 -13.86 -11.24
C LEU A 373 -8.92 -12.65 -11.34
N ALA A 374 -9.50 -12.23 -10.23
CA ALA A 374 -10.16 -10.93 -10.10
C ALA A 374 -9.12 -9.80 -9.94
N HIS A 375 -7.99 -9.86 -10.65
CA HIS A 375 -6.86 -8.93 -10.50
C HIS A 375 -6.55 -8.21 -11.81
N THR A 376 -5.92 -7.03 -11.73
CA THR A 376 -5.46 -6.28 -12.92
C THR A 376 -4.03 -5.78 -12.75
N LEU A 377 -3.19 -5.88 -13.79
CA LEU A 377 -1.91 -5.17 -13.89
C LEU A 377 -1.99 -3.97 -14.84
N THR A 378 -1.59 -2.81 -14.34
CA THR A 378 -1.44 -1.56 -15.09
C THR A 378 0.02 -1.10 -15.04
N VAL A 379 0.63 -0.79 -16.18
CA VAL A 379 2.04 -0.36 -16.25
C VAL A 379 2.14 1.02 -16.89
N ILE A 380 2.59 2.01 -16.13
CA ILE A 380 2.61 3.42 -16.51
C ILE A 380 3.95 3.74 -17.19
N GLU A 381 3.91 4.06 -18.48
CA GLU A 381 5.10 4.49 -19.24
C GLU A 381 5.58 5.86 -18.76
N GLY A 382 6.91 6.08 -18.78
CA GLY A 382 7.53 7.30 -18.26
C GLY A 382 7.62 7.39 -16.72
N ALA A 383 6.65 6.84 -15.99
CA ALA A 383 6.58 6.97 -14.53
C ALA A 383 7.68 6.21 -13.78
N THR A 384 8.25 6.88 -12.78
CA THR A 384 9.25 6.37 -11.84
C THR A 384 8.59 5.97 -10.51
N HIS A 385 9.36 5.79 -9.43
CA HIS A 385 8.84 5.53 -8.07
C HIS A 385 8.16 6.77 -7.42
N ASN A 386 7.14 7.31 -8.09
CA ASN A 386 6.47 8.54 -7.72
C ASN A 386 4.94 8.38 -7.79
N ALA A 387 4.28 8.57 -6.65
CA ALA A 387 2.84 8.34 -6.51
C ALA A 387 2.00 9.25 -7.42
N ASP A 388 2.39 10.51 -7.63
CA ASP A 388 1.63 11.43 -8.50
C ASP A 388 1.78 11.03 -9.98
N GLN A 389 2.98 10.69 -10.45
CA GLN A 389 3.21 10.19 -11.82
C GLN A 389 2.38 8.92 -12.09
N VAL A 390 2.35 8.01 -11.11
CA VAL A 390 1.64 6.73 -11.21
C VAL A 390 0.12 6.91 -11.16
N PHE A 391 -0.42 7.56 -10.13
CA PHE A 391 -1.87 7.65 -9.89
C PHE A 391 -2.58 8.76 -10.68
N ASN A 392 -1.92 9.88 -10.97
CA ASN A 392 -2.54 10.99 -11.71
C ASN A 392 -2.58 10.76 -13.22
N SER A 393 -1.83 9.77 -13.72
CA SER A 393 -1.82 9.35 -15.14
C SER A 393 -3.22 8.94 -15.63
N GLN A 394 -3.42 8.94 -16.95
CA GLN A 394 -4.69 8.54 -17.57
C GLN A 394 -5.10 7.11 -17.14
N GLN A 395 -4.14 6.18 -17.20
CA GLN A 395 -4.36 4.78 -16.82
C GLN A 395 -4.52 4.65 -15.30
N GLY A 396 -3.72 5.38 -14.50
CA GLY A 396 -3.81 5.38 -13.03
C GLY A 396 -5.15 5.85 -12.48
N ARG A 397 -5.78 6.82 -13.14
CA ARG A 397 -7.16 7.22 -12.84
C ARG A 397 -8.15 6.08 -13.08
N THR A 398 -7.98 5.27 -14.12
CA THR A 398 -8.84 4.08 -14.32
C THR A 398 -8.62 3.02 -13.23
N VAL A 399 -7.37 2.81 -12.79
CA VAL A 399 -7.06 1.91 -11.66
C VAL A 399 -7.79 2.33 -10.38
N LEU A 400 -7.80 3.63 -10.07
CA LEU A 400 -8.50 4.20 -8.91
C LEU A 400 -10.03 4.13 -9.04
N PHE A 401 -10.58 4.71 -10.12
CA PHE A 401 -11.99 5.09 -10.21
C PHE A 401 -12.88 4.14 -11.03
N GLU A 402 -12.35 3.30 -11.93
CA GLU A 402 -13.23 2.43 -12.73
C GLU A 402 -13.77 1.27 -11.90
N LYS A 403 -15.09 1.17 -11.82
CA LYS A 403 -15.78 0.12 -11.05
C LYS A 403 -15.56 -1.28 -11.64
N GLN A 404 -15.47 -1.37 -12.96
CA GLN A 404 -15.37 -2.63 -13.71
C GLN A 404 -13.94 -2.88 -14.16
N GLN A 405 -13.41 -4.08 -13.88
CA GLN A 405 -12.03 -4.44 -14.19
C GLN A 405 -11.70 -4.39 -15.69
N GLY A 406 -12.67 -4.72 -16.56
CA GLY A 406 -12.53 -4.59 -18.02
C GLY A 406 -12.32 -3.14 -18.53
N LYS A 407 -12.59 -2.13 -17.71
CA LYS A 407 -12.33 -0.71 -18.02
C LYS A 407 -11.00 -0.19 -17.49
N VAL A 408 -10.29 -0.98 -16.68
CA VAL A 408 -8.97 -0.61 -16.17
C VAL A 408 -7.96 -0.69 -17.31
N GLN A 409 -7.39 0.46 -17.69
CA GLN A 409 -6.45 0.56 -18.80
C GLN A 409 -5.12 -0.11 -18.43
N ARG A 410 -4.68 -1.03 -19.28
CA ARG A 410 -3.55 -1.92 -19.02
C ARG A 410 -2.17 -1.23 -19.08
N GLY A 411 -2.05 -0.12 -19.80
CA GLY A 411 -0.77 0.52 -20.07
C GLY A 411 0.21 -0.40 -20.82
N TRP A 412 1.50 -0.26 -20.56
CA TRP A 412 2.57 -0.98 -21.26
C TRP A 412 2.41 -2.51 -21.22
N ARG A 413 2.83 -3.18 -22.30
CA ARG A 413 3.00 -4.63 -22.39
C ARG A 413 4.27 -4.99 -23.20
N PRO A 414 4.85 -6.19 -23.00
CA PRO A 414 6.01 -6.65 -23.76
C PRO A 414 5.77 -6.67 -25.28
N LYS A 415 6.85 -6.55 -26.05
CA LYS A 415 6.80 -6.76 -27.51
C LYS A 415 6.33 -8.20 -27.80
N GLY A 416 5.31 -8.35 -28.64
CA GLY A 416 4.71 -9.64 -28.99
C GLY A 416 3.58 -10.11 -28.07
N TYR A 417 3.18 -9.31 -27.08
CA TYR A 417 2.11 -9.65 -26.13
C TYR A 417 0.79 -10.04 -26.81
N ASN A 418 0.29 -11.24 -26.50
CA ASN A 418 -0.91 -11.81 -27.09
C ASN A 418 -2.18 -11.41 -26.31
N VAL A 419 -2.94 -10.45 -26.85
CA VAL A 419 -4.23 -10.00 -26.29
C VAL A 419 -5.29 -11.10 -26.29
N SER A 420 -5.20 -12.11 -27.17
CA SER A 420 -6.11 -13.27 -27.17
C SER A 420 -5.89 -14.23 -26.00
N GLY A 421 -4.81 -14.05 -25.22
CA GLY A 421 -4.65 -14.70 -23.92
C GLY A 421 -5.56 -14.13 -22.82
N VAL A 422 -6.24 -13.01 -23.04
CA VAL A 422 -7.12 -12.45 -22.00
C VAL A 422 -8.38 -13.30 -21.85
N ALA A 423 -8.66 -13.78 -20.63
CA ALA A 423 -9.92 -14.45 -20.31
C ALA A 423 -11.11 -13.54 -20.67
N SER A 424 -11.97 -13.98 -21.59
CA SER A 424 -12.86 -13.12 -22.38
C SER A 424 -13.78 -12.22 -21.52
N GLY A 425 -13.40 -10.94 -21.42
CA GLY A 425 -14.05 -9.92 -20.61
C GLY A 425 -14.27 -8.61 -21.37
N VAL A 426 -14.85 -8.70 -22.56
CA VAL A 426 -15.32 -7.60 -23.43
C VAL A 426 -14.30 -6.48 -23.69
N PHE A 427 -13.51 -6.64 -24.75
CA PHE A 427 -12.77 -5.52 -25.38
C PHE A 427 -13.25 -5.31 -26.82
N THR A 428 -13.96 -4.21 -27.05
CA THR A 428 -14.15 -3.63 -28.39
C THR A 428 -13.51 -2.25 -28.41
N THR A 429 -12.28 -2.17 -28.90
CA THR A 429 -11.51 -0.92 -29.00
C THR A 429 -11.91 -0.14 -30.25
N THR A 430 -12.59 0.99 -30.10
CA THR A 430 -12.78 1.96 -31.19
C THR A 430 -11.46 2.68 -31.48
N SER A 431 -10.93 2.47 -32.69
CA SER A 431 -9.69 3.11 -33.15
C SER A 431 -9.92 4.57 -33.53
N GLY A 432 -9.68 5.49 -32.61
CA GLY A 432 -9.65 6.93 -32.88
C GLY A 432 -8.31 7.35 -33.49
N SER A 433 -8.31 7.72 -34.77
CA SER A 433 -7.10 8.16 -35.50
C SER A 433 -6.53 9.47 -34.95
N ALA A 434 -5.32 9.45 -34.41
CA ALA A 434 -4.60 10.66 -33.99
C ALA A 434 -3.98 11.36 -35.21
N SER A 435 -4.61 12.44 -35.68
CA SER A 435 -4.05 13.29 -36.74
C SER A 435 -2.78 14.02 -36.26
N ALA A 436 -1.70 13.95 -37.04
CA ALA A 436 -0.44 14.59 -36.69
C ALA A 436 -0.52 16.12 -36.81
N ALA A 437 -0.31 16.83 -35.68
CA ALA A 437 -0.19 18.28 -35.67
C ALA A 437 1.18 18.72 -36.24
N ARG A 438 1.15 19.43 -37.36
CA ARG A 438 2.33 19.86 -38.11
C ARG A 438 2.92 21.13 -37.50
N VAL A 439 4.13 21.05 -36.93
CA VAL A 439 4.87 22.24 -36.46
C VAL A 439 5.44 23.00 -37.65
N THR A 440 4.99 24.24 -37.85
CA THR A 440 5.50 25.16 -38.88
C THR A 440 6.45 26.18 -38.26
N SER A 441 7.61 26.38 -38.88
CA SER A 441 8.61 27.38 -38.50
C SER A 441 8.36 28.75 -39.16
N SER A 442 8.60 29.82 -38.41
CA SER A 442 8.83 31.18 -38.92
C SER A 442 9.79 31.90 -37.97
N ALA A 443 10.59 32.84 -38.48
CA ALA A 443 11.75 33.39 -37.78
C ALA A 443 11.81 34.94 -37.80
N GLY A 444 12.60 35.50 -36.89
CA GLY A 444 12.92 36.92 -36.78
C GLY A 444 12.65 37.49 -35.38
N GLY A 445 13.57 38.22 -34.73
CA GLY A 445 14.97 38.51 -35.09
C GLY A 445 15.57 39.64 -34.22
N VAL A 446 16.89 39.89 -34.37
CA VAL A 446 17.65 41.07 -33.85
C VAL A 446 17.85 41.08 -32.30
N SER A 447 19.00 41.44 -31.70
CA SER A 447 20.33 41.87 -32.21
C SER A 447 21.49 41.16 -31.48
N GLN A 448 22.68 41.18 -32.07
CA GLN A 448 23.96 40.98 -31.38
C GLN A 448 24.65 42.33 -31.08
N GLN A 449 25.64 42.33 -30.18
CA GLN A 449 26.86 43.12 -30.37
C GLN A 449 28.06 42.39 -29.71
N GLN A 450 29.26 42.56 -30.27
CA GLN A 450 30.50 41.85 -29.88
C GLN A 450 31.55 42.81 -29.31
N SER A 451 32.53 42.28 -28.59
CA SER A 451 33.93 42.74 -28.69
C SER A 451 34.93 41.64 -28.34
N ASN A 452 36.02 41.56 -29.11
CA ASN A 452 37.21 40.73 -28.85
C ASN A 452 38.37 41.63 -28.38
N SER A 453 39.30 41.11 -27.57
CA SER A 453 40.75 41.27 -27.83
C SER A 453 41.63 40.43 -26.88
N GLN A 454 42.84 40.14 -27.35
CA GLN A 454 43.99 39.57 -26.63
C GLN A 454 45.12 40.64 -26.63
N PRO A 455 46.21 40.53 -25.84
CA PRO A 455 47.42 39.83 -26.32
C PRO A 455 48.31 39.22 -25.19
N THR A 456 49.58 38.90 -25.51
CA THR A 456 50.59 38.20 -24.69
C THR A 456 51.66 39.19 -24.14
N SER A 457 52.76 38.86 -23.43
CA SER A 457 53.44 37.61 -22.98
C SER A 457 54.52 37.95 -21.92
N GLY A 458 54.95 37.02 -21.05
CA GLY A 458 56.16 37.21 -20.21
C GLY A 458 56.50 36.10 -19.20
N SER A 459 57.80 35.79 -19.05
CA SER A 459 58.45 34.89 -18.06
C SER A 459 58.38 35.47 -16.61
N THR A 460 58.55 34.77 -15.47
CA THR A 460 59.11 33.45 -15.05
C THR A 460 58.65 33.15 -13.58
N SER A 461 58.99 32.12 -12.77
CA SER A 461 59.87 30.93 -12.82
C SER A 461 59.54 29.90 -11.70
N SER A 462 60.13 28.69 -11.80
CA SER A 462 60.64 27.82 -10.70
C SER A 462 59.75 27.09 -9.67
N ASN A 463 59.93 25.76 -9.66
CA ASN A 463 60.05 24.81 -8.53
C ASN A 463 58.89 23.88 -8.09
N LYS A 464 59.30 22.74 -7.52
CA LYS A 464 58.56 21.49 -7.30
C LYS A 464 58.60 21.06 -5.81
N ARG A 465 57.82 19.99 -5.52
CA ARG A 465 57.73 19.13 -4.31
C ARG A 465 56.62 19.55 -3.34
N SER A 466 55.74 18.69 -2.80
CA SER A 466 55.67 17.21 -2.60
C SER A 466 56.28 16.66 -1.31
N SER A 467 55.44 16.60 -0.26
CA SER A 467 55.47 15.61 0.84
C SER A 467 54.03 15.52 1.41
N THR A 468 53.39 14.35 1.45
CA THR A 468 53.49 13.26 2.46
C THR A 468 52.81 13.63 3.79
N ALA A 469 51.73 12.92 4.13
CA ALA A 469 51.08 12.98 5.44
C ALA A 469 51.53 11.82 6.33
N LEU A 470 51.58 12.03 7.65
CA LEU A 470 52.01 11.04 8.64
C LEU A 470 50.88 10.76 9.65
N VAL A 471 50.77 9.50 10.08
CA VAL A 471 49.83 9.07 11.13
C VAL A 471 50.53 9.10 12.48
N VAL A 472 49.85 9.61 13.52
CA VAL A 472 50.23 9.42 14.93
C VAL A 472 48.98 9.01 15.71
N ALA A 473 49.12 8.01 16.57
CA ALA A 473 48.13 7.61 17.55
C ALA A 473 48.64 7.92 18.97
N THR A 474 47.74 8.17 19.91
CA THR A 474 48.07 8.42 21.32
C THR A 474 47.19 7.59 22.24
N ALA A 475 47.82 7.01 23.26
CA ALA A 475 47.17 6.33 24.36
C ALA A 475 48.00 6.54 25.64
N MET A 476 47.32 6.83 26.76
CA MET A 476 47.85 6.70 28.11
C MET A 476 46.72 6.23 29.04
N LEU A 477 47.08 5.79 30.25
CA LEU A 477 46.32 4.82 31.03
C LEU A 477 46.24 5.19 32.52
N ALA A 478 45.50 4.35 33.27
CA ALA A 478 45.44 4.25 34.75
C ALA A 478 44.60 5.31 35.51
N ALA A 479 43.95 4.98 36.64
CA ALA A 479 43.51 3.68 37.21
C ALA A 479 42.59 3.91 38.44
N VAL A 480 42.06 2.83 39.04
CA VAL A 480 41.43 2.74 40.39
C VAL A 480 40.04 3.42 40.49
N ALA A 481 38.94 2.83 41.01
CA ALA A 481 38.51 1.45 41.35
C ALA A 481 36.93 1.48 41.47
N ALA A 482 36.13 0.67 42.19
CA ALA A 482 36.34 -0.40 43.16
C ALA A 482 35.08 -1.29 43.37
N VAL A 483 35.30 -2.58 43.70
CA VAL A 483 34.60 -3.43 44.73
C VAL A 483 33.08 -3.75 44.62
N VAL A 484 32.79 -5.07 44.68
CA VAL A 484 31.50 -5.82 44.71
C VAL A 484 30.64 -5.71 43.44
#